data_AF-A0A7S2XLV9-F1
#
_entry.id   AF-A0A7S2XLV9-F1
#
_cell.length_a   1.000
_cell.length_b   1.000
_cell.length_c   1.000
_cell.angle_alpha   90.00
_cell.angle_beta   90.00
_cell.angle_gamma   90.00
#
_symmetry.space_group_name_H-M   'P 1'
#
loop_
_entity.id
_entity.type
_entity.pdbx_description
1 polymer ?
#
loop_
_entity_poly.entity_id
_entity_poly.type
_entity_poly.pdbx_seq_one_letter_code
_entity_poly.pdbx_strand_id
1 'polypeptide(L)'
;AVSALAPGQLVRVERPSTKYAETAEGAIEKDGVARELKFYIRGDDSASNGGFVNKRYNGVPEERVFIHPSSANFTVGNYSCPWLVYHDLVRTSKSFLRDATECSSYALLLFGGMLEVQASNGL
;
A
#
# COMPACT_ATOMS: atom_id res chain seq x y z
N ALA A 1 -16.57 16.76 -6.25
CA ALA A 1 -15.21 17.32 -6.01
C ALA A 1 -14.25 16.15 -6.02
N VAL A 2 -13.35 16.08 -7.01
CA VAL A 2 -12.27 15.09 -6.98
C VAL A 2 -11.34 15.56 -5.88
N SER A 3 -11.43 14.91 -4.72
CA SER A 3 -10.50 15.16 -3.62
C SER A 3 -9.11 14.95 -4.18
N ALA A 4 -8.31 16.01 -4.28
CA ALA A 4 -6.91 15.90 -4.64
C ALA A 4 -6.28 14.81 -3.76
N LEU A 5 -5.38 14.00 -4.33
CA LEU A 5 -4.69 12.95 -3.60
C LEU A 5 -3.95 13.57 -2.42
N ALA A 6 -4.62 13.67 -1.28
CA ALA A 6 -4.02 14.23 -0.10
C ALA A 6 -2.89 13.27 0.30
N PRO A 7 -1.68 13.77 0.60
CA PRO A 7 -0.56 12.91 0.99
C PRO A 7 -0.86 12.06 2.25
N GLY A 8 -1.91 12.38 3.01
CA GLY A 8 -2.39 11.57 4.13
C GLY A 8 -3.24 10.35 3.74
N GLN A 9 -3.75 10.29 2.51
CA GLN A 9 -4.65 9.23 2.02
C GLN A 9 -3.95 8.17 1.16
N LEU A 10 -2.62 8.16 1.18
CA LEU A 10 -1.81 7.20 0.43
C LEU A 10 -1.64 5.90 1.21
N VAL A 11 -1.76 4.79 0.48
CA VAL A 11 -1.48 3.43 0.96
C VAL A 11 -0.37 2.84 0.10
N ARG A 12 0.68 2.36 0.75
CA ARG A 12 1.75 1.59 0.13
C ARG A 12 1.43 0.11 0.20
N VAL A 13 1.58 -0.58 -0.93
CA VAL A 13 1.49 -2.04 -1.03
C VAL A 13 2.88 -2.64 -0.95
N GLU A 14 3.06 -3.59 -0.05
CA GLU A 14 4.23 -4.45 -0.01
C GLU A 14 3.87 -5.82 -0.58
N ARG A 15 4.44 -6.12 -1.75
CA ARG A 15 4.25 -7.40 -2.43
C ARG A 15 5.12 -8.49 -1.76
N PRO A 16 4.62 -9.73 -1.64
CA PRO A 16 5.43 -10.86 -1.21
C PRO A 16 6.49 -11.21 -2.26
N SER A 17 7.45 -12.06 -1.88
CA SER A 17 8.38 -12.67 -2.83
C SER A 17 7.59 -13.50 -3.85
N THR A 18 7.81 -13.24 -5.13
CA THR A 18 7.22 -13.97 -6.25
C THR A 18 7.54 -15.45 -6.15
N LYS A 19 6.51 -16.30 -6.13
CA LYS A 19 6.66 -17.77 -6.08
C LYS A 19 6.48 -18.32 -7.49
N TYR A 20 7.38 -19.22 -7.89
CA TYR A 20 7.32 -19.85 -9.21
C TYR A 20 6.90 -21.32 -9.07
N ALA A 21 6.19 -21.84 -10.08
CA ALA A 21 5.88 -23.26 -10.24
C ALA A 21 6.53 -23.78 -11.53
N GLU A 22 7.23 -24.89 -11.43
CA GLU A 22 7.76 -25.60 -12.60
C GLU A 22 6.62 -26.34 -13.32
N THR A 23 6.47 -26.06 -14.60
CA THR A 23 5.53 -26.70 -15.53
C THR A 23 6.35 -27.27 -16.70
N ALA A 24 5.79 -28.21 -17.47
CA ALA A 24 6.49 -28.85 -18.59
C ALA A 24 7.07 -27.88 -19.63
N GLU A 25 6.52 -26.66 -19.72
CA GLU A 25 6.95 -25.60 -20.64
C GLU A 25 7.92 -24.57 -19.98
N GLY A 26 8.25 -24.73 -18.70
CA GLY A 26 9.14 -23.84 -17.95
C GLY A 26 8.58 -23.41 -16.59
N ALA A 27 9.20 -22.40 -15.97
CA ALA A 27 8.76 -21.83 -14.70
C ALA A 27 7.67 -20.77 -14.94
N ILE A 28 6.49 -20.98 -14.37
CA ILE A 28 5.37 -20.02 -14.41
C ILE A 28 5.29 -19.33 -13.05
N GLU A 29 5.18 -18.00 -13.05
CA GLU A 29 4.92 -17.23 -11.82
C GLU A 29 3.51 -17.54 -11.32
N LYS A 30 3.39 -17.87 -10.03
CA LYS A 30 2.07 -18.06 -9.41
C LYS A 30 1.43 -16.70 -9.14
N ASP A 31 0.15 -16.58 -9.44
CA ASP A 31 -0.63 -15.40 -9.08
C ASP A 31 -0.54 -15.11 -7.58
N GLY A 32 -0.39 -13.81 -7.27
CA GLY A 32 -0.32 -13.32 -5.90
C GLY A 32 -1.60 -13.64 -5.13
N VAL A 33 -1.46 -14.05 -3.87
CA VAL A 33 -2.61 -14.30 -2.98
C VAL A 33 -2.88 -13.04 -2.15
N ALA A 34 -4.12 -12.57 -2.12
CA ALA A 34 -4.53 -11.34 -1.40
C ALA A 34 -4.07 -11.28 0.06
N ARG A 35 -4.05 -12.44 0.73
CA ARG A 35 -3.64 -12.57 2.15
C ARG A 35 -2.15 -12.33 2.37
N GLU A 36 -1.33 -12.44 1.33
CA GLU A 36 0.12 -12.25 1.41
C GLU A 36 0.51 -10.78 1.22
N LEU A 37 -0.38 -9.95 0.68
CA LEU A 37 -0.16 -8.51 0.54
C LEU A 37 -0.22 -7.82 1.91
N LYS A 38 0.71 -6.88 2.12
CA LYS A 38 0.71 -6.02 3.31
C LYS A 38 0.51 -4.57 2.89
N PHE A 39 -0.31 -3.86 3.65
CA PHE A 39 -0.67 -2.48 3.36
C PHE A 39 -0.18 -1.58 4.49
N TYR A 40 0.31 -0.40 4.11
CA TYR A 40 0.88 0.58 5.02
C TYR A 40 0.34 1.96 4.68
N ILE A 41 -0.08 2.71 5.68
CA ILE A 41 -0.37 4.15 5.55
C ILE A 41 0.69 4.94 6.29
N ARG A 42 0.76 6.24 6.03
CA ARG A 42 1.55 7.15 6.86
C ARG A 42 1.06 7.12 8.31
N GLY A 43 1.95 6.79 9.23
CA GLY A 43 1.70 6.75 10.66
C GLY A 43 2.22 7.99 11.38
N ASP A 44 2.05 8.03 12.69
CA ASP A 44 2.67 9.01 13.60
C ASP A 44 3.61 8.26 14.56
N ASP A 45 4.76 8.86 14.88
CA ASP A 45 5.72 8.32 15.85
C ASP A 45 5.13 8.23 17.26
N SER A 46 4.11 9.06 17.56
CA SER A 46 3.45 9.11 18.88
C SER A 46 2.35 8.06 19.06
N ALA A 47 1.86 7.46 17.97
CA ALA A 47 0.74 6.53 18.02
C ALA A 47 1.25 5.11 18.31
N SER A 48 1.33 4.76 19.59
CA SER A 48 1.47 3.37 20.07
C SER A 48 0.18 2.54 19.87
N ASN A 49 -0.57 2.82 18.81
CA ASN A 49 -1.87 2.24 18.56
C ASN A 49 -1.71 0.84 17.97
N GLY A 50 -1.65 -0.14 18.87
CA GLY A 50 -1.92 -1.54 18.56
C GLY A 50 -0.71 -2.34 18.11
N GLY A 51 0.38 -2.37 18.88
CA GLY A 51 1.32 -3.50 18.97
C GLY A 51 2.02 -4.00 17.69
N PHE A 52 1.84 -3.35 16.53
CA PHE A 52 2.50 -3.69 15.28
C PHE A 52 3.71 -2.78 15.08
N VAL A 53 4.83 -3.36 14.64
CA VAL A 53 6.10 -2.66 14.43
C VAL A 53 5.90 -1.49 13.46
N ASN A 54 6.21 -0.27 13.92
CA ASN A 54 6.30 0.91 13.06
C ASN A 54 7.45 0.69 12.08
N LYS A 55 7.12 0.40 10.82
CA LYS A 55 8.10 0.38 9.73
C LYS A 55 8.35 1.83 9.33
N ARG A 56 9.59 2.18 8.99
CA ARG A 56 9.91 3.49 8.43
C ARG A 56 10.23 3.33 6.96
N TYR A 57 9.58 4.14 6.12
CA TYR A 57 9.87 4.23 4.69
C TYR A 57 10.40 5.63 4.39
N ASN A 58 11.62 5.71 3.87
CA ASN A 58 12.31 6.98 3.59
C ASN A 58 12.31 7.96 4.79
N GLY A 59 12.50 7.44 6.01
CA GLY A 59 12.48 8.23 7.24
C GLY A 59 11.08 8.57 7.79
N VAL A 60 10.01 8.28 7.05
CA VAL A 60 8.61 8.54 7.45
C VAL A 60 8.04 7.31 8.17
N PRO A 61 7.41 7.47 9.36
CA PRO A 61 6.74 6.36 10.04
C PRO A 61 5.52 5.86 9.25
N GLU A 62 5.33 4.55 9.23
CA GLU A 62 4.20 3.88 8.59
C GLU A 62 3.42 3.01 9.59
N GLU A 63 2.10 3.07 9.51
CA GLU A 63 1.16 2.24 10.26
C GLU A 63 0.69 1.08 9.37
N ARG A 64 0.71 -0.15 9.89
CA ARG A 64 0.18 -1.32 9.18
C ARG A 64 -1.34 -1.31 9.19
N VAL A 65 -1.94 -1.44 8.02
CA VAL A 65 -3.40 -1.51 7.83
C VAL A 65 -3.81 -2.77 7.07
N PHE A 66 -5.11 -3.07 7.11
CA PHE A 66 -5.71 -4.22 6.45
C PHE A 66 -6.88 -3.78 5.58
N ILE A 67 -7.20 -4.54 4.53
CA ILE A 67 -8.43 -4.30 3.76
C ILE A 67 -9.62 -4.88 4.52
N HIS A 68 -10.71 -4.11 4.63
CA HIS A 68 -11.94 -4.57 5.25
C HIS A 68 -12.61 -5.67 4.39
N PRO A 69 -13.21 -6.72 4.97
CA PRO A 69 -13.84 -7.81 4.21
C PRO A 69 -14.96 -7.38 3.26
N SER A 70 -15.60 -6.24 3.51
CA SER A 70 -16.64 -5.70 2.60
C SER A 70 -16.08 -4.95 1.39
N SER A 71 -14.77 -4.71 1.36
CA SER A 71 -14.13 -3.97 0.26
C SER A 71 -14.00 -4.86 -0.97
N ALA A 72 -14.17 -4.29 -2.17
CA ALA A 72 -13.90 -5.00 -3.41
C ALA A 72 -12.44 -5.49 -3.53
N ASN A 73 -11.52 -4.81 -2.82
CA ASN A 73 -10.10 -5.12 -2.82
C ASN A 73 -9.70 -6.24 -1.84
N PHE A 74 -10.63 -6.84 -1.11
CA PHE A 74 -10.33 -7.86 -0.11
C PHE A 74 -9.79 -9.16 -0.73
N THR A 75 -10.25 -9.50 -1.94
CA THR A 75 -9.83 -10.71 -2.67
C THR A 75 -8.75 -10.43 -3.72
N VAL A 76 -8.36 -9.17 -3.90
CA VAL A 76 -7.38 -8.76 -4.92
C VAL A 76 -5.97 -9.16 -4.47
N GLY A 77 -5.37 -10.08 -5.22
CA GLY A 77 -4.04 -10.63 -4.93
C GLY A 77 -2.88 -9.99 -5.68
N ASN A 78 -3.20 -9.17 -6.69
CA ASN A 78 -2.20 -8.49 -7.50
C ASN A 78 -2.69 -7.07 -7.84
N TYR A 79 -1.79 -6.10 -7.69
CA TYR A 79 -2.01 -4.70 -8.08
C TYR A 79 -0.91 -4.34 -9.09
N SER A 80 -1.25 -3.63 -10.16
CA SER A 80 -0.28 -3.20 -11.18
C SER A 80 0.73 -2.21 -10.61
N CYS A 81 0.27 -1.29 -9.76
CA CYS A 81 1.06 -0.28 -9.07
C CYS A 81 1.20 -0.58 -7.57
N PRO A 82 2.31 -0.17 -6.93
CA PRO A 82 2.52 -0.39 -5.49
C PRO A 82 1.79 0.64 -4.61
N TRP A 83 0.86 1.42 -5.17
CA TRP A 83 0.19 2.53 -4.50
C TRP A 83 -1.32 2.44 -4.63
N LEU A 84 -2.02 2.65 -3.51
CA LEU A 84 -3.48 2.83 -3.46
C LEU A 84 -3.81 4.14 -2.76
N VAL A 85 -5.01 4.64 -3.00
CA VAL A 85 -5.61 5.75 -2.28
C VAL A 85 -6.82 5.24 -1.53
N TYR A 86 -6.99 5.65 -0.27
CA TYR A 86 -8.16 5.29 0.52
C TYR A 86 -9.02 6.50 0.84
N HIS A 87 -10.32 6.26 1.00
CA HIS A 87 -11.27 7.29 1.41
C HIS A 87 -11.66 7.15 2.88
N ASP A 88 -11.98 5.92 3.31
CA ASP A 88 -12.49 5.64 4.64
C ASP A 88 -11.63 4.59 5.36
N LEU A 89 -11.22 4.94 6.58
CA LEU A 89 -10.41 4.11 7.46
C LEU A 89 -11.15 3.92 8.78
N VAL A 90 -11.50 2.68 9.06
CA VAL A 90 -12.26 2.28 10.25
C VAL A 90 -11.32 1.59 11.23
N ARG A 91 -11.20 2.14 12.43
CA ARG A 91 -10.44 1.55 13.53
C ARG A 91 -11.38 0.85 14.50
N THR A 92 -11.32 -0.49 14.52
CA THR A 92 -12.02 -1.32 15.51
C THR A 92 -10.98 -1.99 16.40
N SER A 93 -10.75 -3.30 16.24
CA SER A 93 -9.64 -4.01 16.89
C SER A 93 -8.30 -3.77 16.20
N LYS A 94 -8.33 -3.45 14.89
CA LYS A 94 -7.19 -3.05 14.05
C LYS A 94 -7.68 -2.01 13.05
N SER A 95 -6.75 -1.31 12.39
CA SER A 95 -7.06 -0.34 11.34
C SER A 95 -7.41 -1.05 10.02
N PHE A 96 -8.63 -0.83 9.53
CA PHE A 96 -9.14 -1.41 8.28
C PHE A 96 -9.51 -0.33 7.27
N LEU A 97 -9.09 -0.51 6.02
CA LEU A 97 -9.47 0.31 4.87
C LEU A 97 -10.79 -0.23 4.31
N ARG A 98 -11.85 0.57 4.35
CA ARG A 98 -13.15 0.19 3.79
C ARG A 98 -13.14 0.35 2.28
N ASP A 99 -12.71 1.51 1.82
CA ASP A 99 -12.67 1.87 0.41
C ASP A 99 -11.25 2.28 0.03
N ALA A 100 -10.68 1.57 -0.94
CA ALA A 100 -9.38 1.86 -1.53
C ALA A 100 -9.43 1.69 -3.04
N THR A 101 -8.68 2.49 -3.79
CA THR A 101 -8.56 2.41 -5.25
C THR A 101 -7.09 2.45 -5.64
N GLU A 102 -6.73 1.66 -6.63
CA GLU A 102 -5.37 1.66 -7.18
C GLU A 102 -5.02 3.02 -7.81
N CYS A 103 -3.79 3.47 -7.59
CA CYS A 103 -3.30 4.73 -8.12
C CYS A 103 -1.95 4.54 -8.81
N SER A 104 -1.78 5.17 -9.97
CA SER A 104 -0.51 5.15 -10.69
C SER A 104 0.51 6.09 -10.05
N SER A 105 1.80 5.76 -10.19
CA SER A 105 2.90 6.64 -9.78
C SER A 105 2.85 8.00 -10.49
N TYR A 106 2.39 8.04 -11.75
CA TYR A 106 2.21 9.28 -12.49
C TYR A 106 1.11 10.16 -11.91
N ALA A 107 0.00 9.57 -11.47
CA ALA A 107 -1.07 10.33 -10.81
C ALA A 107 -0.57 10.94 -9.48
N LEU A 108 0.27 10.22 -8.74
CA LEU A 108 0.94 10.76 -7.55
C LEU A 108 1.93 11.88 -7.89
N LEU A 109 2.67 11.77 -8.99
CA LEU A 109 3.58 12.83 -9.41
C LEU A 109 2.82 14.12 -9.77
N LEU A 110 1.69 14.01 -10.48
CA LEU A 110 0.92 15.18 -10.89
C LEU A 110 0.09 15.80 -9.75
N PHE A 111 -0.41 14.98 -8.83
CA PHE A 111 -1.41 15.40 -7.84
C PHE A 111 -1.04 15.15 -6.37
N GLY A 112 0.13 14.55 -6.09
CA GLY A 112 0.55 14.13 -4.74
C GLY A 112 1.14 15.22 -3.86
N GLY A 113 1.19 16.47 -4.34
CA GLY A 113 1.63 17.63 -3.58
C GLY A 113 3.09 18.01 -3.83
N MET A 114 3.80 18.42 -2.78
CA MET A 114 5.18 18.90 -2.90
C MET A 114 6.12 17.77 -3.33
N LEU A 115 6.87 18.02 -4.40
CA LEU A 115 7.87 17.11 -4.92
C LEU A 115 9.26 17.63 -4.60
N GLU A 116 10.11 16.76 -4.08
CA GLU A 116 11.54 17.03 -3.89
C GLU A 116 12.34 16.07 -4.79
N VAL A 117 13.24 16.63 -5.59
CA VAL A 117 14.09 15.86 -6.49
C VAL A 117 15.41 15.54 -5.81
N GLN A 118 15.65 14.27 -5.52
CA GLN A 118 16.92 13.78 -4.97
C GLN A 118 17.81 13.30 -6.11
N ALA A 119 18.68 14.19 -6.63
CA ALA A 119 19.56 13.88 -7.76
C ALA A 119 20.81 13.05 -7.37
N SER A 120 21.21 13.05 -6.08
CA SER A 120 22.50 12.54 -5.62
C SER A 120 22.50 11.12 -5.04
N ASN A 121 21.33 10.50 -4.84
CA ASN A 121 21.22 9.17 -4.23
C ASN A 121 21.02 8.07 -5.29
N GLY A 122 21.86 8.09 -6.34
CA GLY A 122 21.74 7.20 -7.48
C GLY A 122 23.05 6.49 -7.82
N LEU A 123 23.38 5.44 -7.06
CA LEU A 123 23.87 4.12 -7.50
C LEU A 123 24.01 3.19 -6.29
#